data_AF-A0A7C5XF18-F1
#
_entry.id   AF-A0A7C5XF18-F1
#
_cell.length_a   1.000
_cell.length_b   1.000
_cell.length_c   1.000
_cell.angle_alpha   90.00
_cell.angle_beta   90.00
_cell.angle_gamma   90.00
#
_symmetry.space_group_name_H-M   'P 1'
#
loop_
_entity.id
_entity.type
_entity.pdbx_description
1 polymer ?
#
loop_
_entity_poly.entity_id
_entity_poly.type
_entity_poly.pdbx_seq_one_letter_code
_entity_poly.pdbx_strand_id
1 'polypeptide(L)'
;MIAPNQHYIKKFIYYAALGIPKIDIEKWRLRITGEVERPIELTYNELLSMINVRYVRDFHCVTGWSVKDVEWEGVKIRDLAKMAGVKDTAEWVVFQSADDYETIVPIEDALSEDAIIALRMNGKPLDIKSGYPARPIIPHLYGWKSAKWLTTIEFTKQYRDGYWEAMGYHERGNAYIEERFKGIGGTHMGKTRRVIG
;
A
#
# COMPACT_ATOMS: atom_id res chain seq x y z
N MET A 1 -10.53 3.20 17.49
CA MET A 1 -9.82 2.50 18.59
C MET A 1 -8.44 2.16 18.09
N ILE A 2 -7.41 2.20 18.93
CA ILE A 2 -6.06 1.80 18.51
C ILE A 2 -6.03 0.28 18.24
N ALA A 3 -5.26 -0.16 17.26
CA ALA A 3 -5.04 -1.58 17.02
C ALA A 3 -4.36 -2.27 18.24
N PRO A 4 -4.57 -3.58 18.46
CA PRO A 4 -3.98 -4.29 19.60
C PRO A 4 -2.44 -4.23 19.61
N ASN A 5 -1.85 -4.24 20.82
CA ASN A 5 -0.40 -4.17 21.02
C ASN A 5 0.25 -2.98 20.30
N GLN A 6 -0.40 -1.81 20.41
CA GLN A 6 0.07 -0.54 19.89
C GLN A 6 0.02 0.54 20.98
N HIS A 7 0.86 1.55 20.83
CA HIS A 7 0.78 2.79 21.61
C HIS A 7 0.92 4.00 20.69
N TYR A 8 0.25 5.11 21.03
CA TYR A 8 0.35 6.34 20.22
C TYR A 8 1.68 7.07 20.47
N ILE A 9 2.28 7.54 19.38
CA ILE A 9 3.42 8.46 19.40
C ILE A 9 3.06 9.75 18.64
N LYS A 10 3.76 10.84 18.96
CA LYS A 10 3.46 12.18 18.39
C LYS A 10 3.99 12.39 16.98
N LYS A 11 5.07 11.69 16.61
CA LYS A 11 5.79 11.90 15.34
C LYS A 11 6.05 10.56 14.69
N PHE A 12 5.98 10.52 13.36
CA PHE A 12 6.35 9.34 12.59
C PHE A 12 7.81 8.94 12.84
N ILE A 13 8.03 7.64 12.97
CA ILE A 13 9.34 7.03 12.78
C ILE A 13 9.40 6.58 11.31
N TYR A 14 10.44 7.03 10.61
CA TYR A 14 10.60 6.75 9.19
C TYR A 14 11.58 5.59 8.98
N TYR A 15 11.10 4.52 8.37
CA TYR A 15 11.92 3.39 7.94
C TYR A 15 12.18 3.48 6.43
N ALA A 16 13.38 3.10 6.01
CA ALA A 16 13.84 3.11 4.62
C ALA A 16 14.80 1.92 4.45
N ALA A 17 14.25 0.70 4.45
CA ALA A 17 15.03 -0.53 4.54
C ALA A 17 16.06 -0.66 3.41
N LEU A 18 15.74 -0.13 2.23
CA LEU A 18 16.57 -0.15 1.03
C LEU A 18 17.17 1.24 0.69
N GLY A 19 17.06 2.20 1.62
CA GLY A 19 17.52 3.58 1.44
C GLY A 19 16.43 4.54 0.97
N ILE A 20 16.81 5.79 0.74
CA ILE A 20 15.91 6.83 0.21
C ILE A 20 16.32 7.10 -1.25
N PRO A 21 15.45 6.84 -2.24
CA PRO A 21 15.77 7.03 -3.64
C PRO A 21 15.81 8.52 -3.99
N LYS A 22 16.52 8.84 -5.08
CA LYS A 22 16.42 10.16 -5.72
C LYS A 22 15.25 10.13 -6.70
N ILE A 23 14.30 11.05 -6.54
CA ILE A 23 13.14 11.17 -7.43
C ILE A 23 13.31 12.39 -8.32
N ASP A 24 13.32 12.16 -9.62
CA ASP A 24 13.16 13.18 -10.67
C ASP A 24 11.67 13.23 -11.05
N ILE A 25 10.94 14.23 -10.54
CA ILE A 25 9.47 14.27 -10.65
C ILE A 25 8.99 14.42 -12.10
N GLU A 26 9.78 15.07 -12.96
CA GLU A 26 9.44 15.27 -14.37
C GLU A 26 9.44 13.94 -15.14
N LYS A 27 10.30 13.00 -14.72
CA LYS A 27 10.42 11.66 -15.30
C LYS A 27 9.61 10.60 -14.56
N TRP A 28 9.27 10.85 -13.31
CA TRP A 28 8.52 9.90 -12.49
C TRP A 28 7.14 9.64 -13.10
N ARG A 29 6.73 8.37 -13.07
CA ARG A 29 5.40 7.91 -13.47
C ARG A 29 4.91 6.89 -12.46
N LEU A 30 3.61 6.90 -12.19
CA LEU A 30 2.91 5.77 -11.58
C LEU A 30 2.36 4.88 -12.68
N ARG A 31 2.80 3.63 -12.73
CA ARG A 31 2.31 2.64 -13.67
C ARG A 31 1.26 1.75 -13.02
N ILE A 32 0.21 1.42 -13.77
CA ILE A 32 -0.79 0.45 -13.37
C ILE A 32 -0.79 -0.67 -14.42
N THR A 33 -0.48 -1.89 -13.99
CA THR A 33 -0.09 -3.01 -14.87
C THR A 33 -0.67 -4.35 -14.41
N GLY A 34 -0.33 -5.43 -15.14
CA GLY A 34 -0.68 -6.80 -14.78
C GLY A 34 -2.02 -7.24 -15.36
N GLU A 35 -2.88 -7.79 -14.52
CA GLU A 35 -4.25 -8.26 -14.81
C GLU A 35 -5.21 -7.08 -15.06
N VAL A 36 -4.94 -6.31 -16.11
CA VAL A 36 -5.71 -5.14 -16.54
C VAL A 36 -5.98 -5.22 -18.04
N GLU A 37 -7.08 -4.62 -18.49
CA GLU A 37 -7.41 -4.49 -19.92
C GLU A 37 -6.48 -3.49 -20.62
N ARG A 38 -6.17 -2.38 -19.95
CA ARG A 38 -5.31 -1.33 -20.48
C ARG A 38 -4.32 -0.87 -19.42
N PRO A 39 -3.03 -1.25 -19.53
CA PRO A 39 -1.99 -0.64 -18.74
C PRO A 39 -1.97 0.88 -18.93
N ILE A 40 -1.79 1.61 -17.84
CA ILE A 40 -1.76 3.08 -17.84
C ILE A 40 -0.54 3.59 -17.09
N GLU A 41 -0.05 4.76 -17.50
CA GLU A 41 0.98 5.49 -16.80
C GLU A 41 0.47 6.90 -16.51
N LEU A 42 0.68 7.38 -15.28
CA LEU A 42 0.23 8.69 -14.84
C LEU A 42 1.42 9.50 -14.33
N THR A 43 1.48 10.75 -14.75
CA THR A 43 2.36 11.77 -14.19
C THR A 43 1.90 12.18 -12.79
N TYR A 44 2.79 12.84 -12.06
CA TYR A 44 2.43 13.42 -10.76
C TYR A 44 1.33 14.47 -10.87
N ASN A 45 1.36 15.32 -11.90
CA ASN A 45 0.36 16.37 -12.10
C ASN A 45 -1.01 15.80 -12.46
N GLU A 46 -1.08 14.74 -13.26
CA GLU A 46 -2.34 14.04 -13.53
C GLU A 46 -2.93 13.47 -12.23
N LEU A 47 -2.12 12.80 -11.41
CA LEU A 47 -2.56 12.29 -10.11
C LEU A 47 -3.05 13.40 -9.17
N LEU A 48 -2.36 14.55 -9.13
CA LEU A 48 -2.81 15.71 -8.35
C LEU A 48 -4.17 16.22 -8.84
N SER A 49 -4.42 16.24 -10.15
CA SER A 49 -5.70 16.65 -10.73
C SER A 49 -6.84 15.64 -10.46
N MET A 50 -6.48 14.41 -10.11
CA MET A 50 -7.41 13.32 -9.81
C MET A 50 -7.75 13.21 -8.31
N ILE A 51 -7.13 14.01 -7.42
CA ILE A 51 -7.42 13.95 -5.98
C ILE A 51 -8.91 14.12 -5.74
N ASN A 52 -9.53 13.10 -5.15
CA ASN A 52 -10.97 13.06 -4.90
C ASN A 52 -11.33 12.61 -3.49
N VAL A 53 -10.33 12.29 -2.66
CA VAL A 53 -10.51 11.86 -1.28
C VAL A 53 -9.62 12.63 -0.35
N ARG A 54 -10.21 13.03 0.79
CA ARG A 54 -9.54 13.50 1.99
C ARG A 54 -10.20 12.85 3.20
N TYR A 55 -9.42 12.19 4.04
CA TYR A 55 -9.92 11.61 5.29
C TYR A 55 -8.87 11.66 6.40
N VAL A 56 -9.34 11.41 7.63
CA VAL A 56 -8.49 11.24 8.81
C VAL A 56 -8.56 9.80 9.30
N ARG A 57 -7.41 9.14 9.42
CA ARG A 57 -7.26 7.78 9.94
C ARG A 57 -5.96 7.64 10.72
N ASP A 58 -5.95 6.70 11.68
CA ASP A 58 -4.73 6.34 12.38
C ASP A 58 -3.79 5.56 11.45
N PHE A 59 -2.49 5.68 11.71
CA PHE A 59 -1.45 4.88 11.07
C PHE A 59 -0.84 3.91 12.08
N HIS A 60 -0.69 2.63 11.71
CA HIS A 60 -0.19 1.59 12.61
C HIS A 60 1.12 0.98 12.10
N CYS A 61 2.19 1.06 12.89
CA CYS A 61 3.45 0.40 12.58
C CYS A 61 3.50 -1.00 13.20
N VAL A 62 4.08 -1.95 12.47
CA VAL A 62 4.28 -3.32 12.97
C VAL A 62 5.22 -3.40 14.16
N THR A 63 6.07 -2.40 14.38
CA THR A 63 6.95 -2.36 15.56
C THR A 63 6.25 -1.80 16.82
N GLY A 64 4.92 -1.69 16.80
CA GLY A 64 4.12 -1.44 18.01
C GLY A 64 3.83 0.03 18.33
N TRP A 65 4.13 0.96 17.43
CA TRP A 65 3.72 2.36 17.56
C TRP A 65 2.67 2.75 16.53
N SER A 66 1.81 3.70 16.88
CA SER A 66 0.79 4.28 16.00
C SER A 66 0.83 5.82 16.02
N VAL A 67 0.43 6.46 14.93
CA VAL A 67 0.19 7.91 14.90
C VAL A 67 -1.30 8.13 14.71
N LYS A 68 -1.88 8.93 15.61
CA LYS A 68 -3.32 9.19 15.63
C LYS A 68 -3.68 10.32 14.66
N ASP A 69 -4.91 10.28 14.14
CA ASP A 69 -5.54 11.40 13.44
C ASP A 69 -4.71 11.93 12.26
N VAL A 70 -4.15 11.02 11.45
CA VAL A 70 -3.37 11.38 10.27
C VAL A 70 -4.32 11.71 9.13
N GLU A 71 -4.21 12.93 8.60
CA GLU A 71 -4.96 13.33 7.43
C GLU A 71 -4.25 12.89 6.16
N TRP A 72 -4.97 12.21 5.28
CA TRP A 72 -4.49 11.77 3.99
C TRP A 72 -5.34 12.34 2.86
N GLU A 73 -4.70 12.75 1.77
CA GLU A 73 -5.37 13.17 0.54
C GLU A 73 -4.76 12.46 -0.67
N GLY A 74 -5.59 11.99 -1.58
CA GLY A 74 -5.15 11.18 -2.70
C GLY A 74 -6.26 10.72 -3.64
N VAL A 75 -5.92 9.73 -4.45
CA VAL A 75 -6.81 9.11 -5.45
C VAL A 75 -7.20 7.73 -4.96
N LYS A 76 -8.49 7.35 -5.02
CA LYS A 76 -8.89 5.97 -4.67
C LYS A 76 -8.21 4.95 -5.57
N ILE A 77 -7.66 3.88 -4.97
CA ILE A 77 -7.08 2.77 -5.74
C ILE A 77 -8.14 2.14 -6.64
N ARG A 78 -9.39 2.07 -6.17
CA ARG A 78 -10.54 1.58 -6.95
C ARG A 78 -10.81 2.38 -8.23
N ASP A 79 -10.57 3.69 -8.23
CA ASP A 79 -10.79 4.52 -9.41
C ASP A 79 -9.69 4.28 -10.45
N LEU A 80 -8.43 4.12 -9.99
CA LEU A 80 -7.31 3.73 -10.85
C LEU A 80 -7.52 2.32 -11.43
N ALA A 81 -7.99 1.37 -10.62
CA ALA A 81 -8.34 0.02 -11.04
C ALA A 81 -9.44 0.03 -12.13
N LYS A 82 -10.48 0.83 -11.93
CA LYS A 82 -11.56 1.01 -12.92
C LYS A 82 -11.05 1.64 -14.21
N MET A 83 -10.16 2.62 -14.11
CA MET A 83 -9.58 3.31 -15.27
C MET A 83 -8.70 2.39 -16.13
N ALA A 84 -7.94 1.50 -15.49
CA ALA A 84 -7.13 0.47 -16.16
C ALA A 84 -7.96 -0.73 -16.66
N GLY A 85 -9.17 -0.91 -16.12
CA GLY A 85 -10.02 -2.08 -16.38
C GLY A 85 -9.41 -3.34 -15.76
N VAL A 86 -9.27 -3.38 -14.42
CA VAL A 86 -8.80 -4.58 -13.72
C VAL A 86 -9.69 -5.79 -14.03
N LYS A 87 -9.06 -6.91 -14.36
CA LYS A 87 -9.71 -8.18 -14.68
C LYS A 87 -10.21 -8.86 -13.42
N ASP A 88 -11.27 -9.66 -13.57
CA ASP A 88 -11.82 -10.49 -12.50
C ASP A 88 -10.87 -11.62 -12.06
N THR A 89 -9.85 -11.92 -12.86
CA THR A 89 -8.75 -12.85 -12.55
C THR A 89 -7.76 -12.31 -11.53
N ALA A 90 -7.74 -11.01 -11.25
CA ALA A 90 -6.84 -10.40 -10.27
C ALA A 90 -7.27 -10.75 -8.84
N GLU A 91 -6.35 -11.31 -8.05
CA GLU A 91 -6.57 -11.68 -6.64
C GLU A 91 -5.70 -10.86 -5.69
N TRP A 92 -4.60 -10.27 -6.18
CA TRP A 92 -3.62 -9.53 -5.40
C TRP A 92 -3.19 -8.24 -6.09
N VAL A 93 -2.65 -7.33 -5.31
CA VAL A 93 -2.04 -6.07 -5.77
C VAL A 93 -0.62 -5.98 -5.21
N VAL A 94 0.37 -5.88 -6.11
CA VAL A 94 1.76 -5.63 -5.75
C VAL A 94 2.06 -4.14 -5.91
N PHE A 95 2.62 -3.55 -4.86
CA PHE A 95 3.10 -2.18 -4.87
C PHE A 95 4.63 -2.20 -4.95
N GLN A 96 5.17 -1.61 -6.00
CA GLN A 96 6.61 -1.51 -6.24
C GLN A 96 7.10 -0.08 -6.05
N SER A 97 8.29 0.06 -5.46
CA SER A 97 8.87 1.34 -5.06
C SER A 97 10.10 1.67 -5.90
N ALA A 98 10.50 2.94 -5.90
CA ALA A 98 11.70 3.39 -6.62
C ALA A 98 13.03 2.91 -5.99
N ASP A 99 12.99 2.39 -4.75
CA ASP A 99 14.13 1.79 -4.03
C ASP A 99 14.12 0.25 -4.09
N ASP A 100 13.41 -0.33 -5.06
CA ASP A 100 13.21 -1.78 -5.23
C ASP A 100 12.41 -2.47 -4.10
N TYR A 101 11.81 -1.69 -3.19
CA TYR A 101 10.91 -2.23 -2.18
C TYR A 101 9.59 -2.69 -2.83
N GLU A 102 9.20 -3.93 -2.55
CA GLU A 102 7.90 -4.48 -2.92
C GLU A 102 7.11 -4.97 -1.71
N THR A 103 5.78 -4.86 -1.79
CA THR A 103 4.84 -5.48 -0.87
C THR A 103 3.58 -5.87 -1.63
N ILE A 104 2.88 -6.88 -1.14
CA ILE A 104 1.68 -7.44 -1.77
C ILE A 104 0.48 -7.32 -0.82
N VAL A 105 -0.70 -7.07 -1.38
CA VAL A 105 -1.95 -6.89 -0.61
C VAL A 105 -3.08 -7.66 -1.31
N PRO A 106 -3.98 -8.35 -0.57
CA PRO A 106 -5.19 -8.93 -1.16
C PRO A 106 -6.02 -7.87 -1.89
N ILE A 107 -6.57 -8.20 -3.04
CA ILE A 107 -7.28 -7.22 -3.88
C ILE A 107 -8.47 -6.58 -3.15
N GLU A 108 -9.15 -7.32 -2.27
CA GLU A 108 -10.27 -6.81 -1.48
C GLU A 108 -9.87 -5.68 -0.52
N ASP A 109 -8.66 -5.74 0.04
CA ASP A 109 -8.15 -4.70 0.93
C ASP A 109 -7.65 -3.50 0.13
N ALA A 110 -6.94 -3.76 -0.99
CA ALA A 110 -6.45 -2.72 -1.88
C ALA A 110 -7.58 -1.93 -2.57
N LEU A 111 -8.74 -2.56 -2.77
CA LEU A 111 -9.94 -1.92 -3.35
C LEU A 111 -10.96 -1.49 -2.29
N SER A 112 -10.62 -1.54 -1.00
CA SER A 112 -11.50 -1.09 0.09
C SER A 112 -11.83 0.42 -0.02
N GLU A 113 -12.86 0.87 0.71
CA GLU A 113 -13.39 2.23 0.57
C GLU A 113 -12.37 3.33 0.91
N ASP A 114 -11.55 3.10 1.94
CA ASP A 114 -10.53 4.03 2.43
C ASP A 114 -9.15 3.81 1.77
N ALA A 115 -9.02 2.86 0.83
CA ALA A 115 -7.75 2.60 0.15
C ALA A 115 -7.46 3.66 -0.92
N ILE A 116 -6.36 4.40 -0.74
CA ILE A 116 -5.95 5.48 -1.65
C ILE A 116 -4.48 5.39 -2.03
N ILE A 117 -4.11 5.99 -3.15
CA ILE A 117 -2.75 6.47 -3.42
C ILE A 117 -2.65 7.89 -2.87
N ALA A 118 -2.03 8.02 -1.70
CA ALA A 118 -1.83 9.30 -1.03
C ALA A 118 -0.74 10.11 -1.73
N LEU A 119 -1.03 11.40 -1.92
CA LEU A 119 -0.11 12.41 -2.48
C LEU A 119 0.17 13.52 -1.47
N ARG A 120 -0.72 13.69 -0.48
CA ARG A 120 -0.61 14.66 0.61
C ARG A 120 -0.86 13.99 1.95
N MET A 121 -0.20 14.52 2.97
CA MET A 121 -0.32 14.13 4.36
C MET A 121 -0.37 15.40 5.21
N ASN A 122 -1.38 15.50 6.08
CA ASN A 122 -1.58 16.65 6.99
C ASN A 122 -1.55 18.01 6.25
N GLY A 123 -2.38 18.12 5.21
CA GLY A 123 -2.55 19.33 4.40
C GLY A 123 -1.38 19.72 3.50
N LYS A 124 -0.28 18.94 3.47
CA LYS A 124 0.93 19.23 2.69
C LYS A 124 1.25 18.10 1.72
N PRO A 125 1.88 18.36 0.56
CA PRO A 125 2.48 17.30 -0.24
C PRO A 125 3.36 16.39 0.62
N LEU A 126 3.39 15.10 0.30
CA LEU A 126 4.30 14.17 0.98
C LEU A 126 5.73 14.72 0.91
N ASP A 127 6.48 14.59 2.01
CA ASP A 127 7.92 14.77 1.94
C ASP A 127 8.62 13.47 1.50
N ILE A 128 9.90 13.55 1.16
CA ILE A 128 10.67 12.40 0.68
C ILE A 128 10.74 11.28 1.73
N LYS A 129 10.74 11.59 3.03
CA LYS A 129 10.81 10.55 4.09
C LYS A 129 9.48 9.80 4.23
N SER A 130 8.39 10.52 3.99
CA SER A 130 7.01 10.05 4.04
C SER A 130 6.59 9.33 2.77
N GLY A 131 7.35 9.44 1.69
CA GLY A 131 7.18 8.66 0.46
C GLY A 131 6.84 9.47 -0.78
N TYR A 132 7.19 10.77 -0.83
CA TYR A 132 7.04 11.58 -2.04
C TYR A 132 7.56 10.84 -3.29
N PRO A 133 6.81 10.78 -4.40
CA PRO A 133 5.61 11.57 -4.65
C PRO A 133 4.29 10.90 -4.26
N ALA A 134 4.29 9.57 -4.06
CA ALA A 134 3.09 8.79 -3.83
C ALA A 134 3.36 7.55 -2.95
N ARG A 135 2.35 7.15 -2.17
CA ARG A 135 2.31 5.86 -1.45
C ARG A 135 0.88 5.33 -1.32
N PRO A 136 0.65 4.01 -1.28
CA PRO A 136 -0.66 3.48 -0.95
C PRO A 136 -0.93 3.64 0.55
N ILE A 137 -2.15 4.03 0.93
CA ILE A 137 -2.63 4.04 2.31
C ILE A 137 -3.88 3.17 2.38
N ILE A 138 -3.80 2.14 3.22
CA ILE A 138 -4.87 1.19 3.50
C ILE A 138 -4.98 1.12 5.02
N PRO A 139 -5.85 1.93 5.65
CA PRO A 139 -5.76 2.25 7.08
C PRO A 139 -5.80 1.08 8.05
N HIS A 140 -6.46 -0.03 7.68
CA HIS A 140 -6.53 -1.22 8.53
C HIS A 140 -5.31 -2.14 8.42
N LEU A 141 -4.39 -1.88 7.49
CA LEU A 141 -3.16 -2.65 7.34
C LEU A 141 -1.99 -1.98 8.06
N TYR A 142 -1.01 -2.79 8.45
CA TYR A 142 0.24 -2.29 9.00
C TYR A 142 1.07 -1.52 7.96
N GLY A 143 1.87 -0.58 8.47
CA GLY A 143 2.63 0.36 7.67
C GLY A 143 3.64 -0.23 6.67
N TRP A 144 4.04 -1.51 6.79
CA TRP A 144 4.91 -2.12 5.78
C TRP A 144 4.18 -2.36 4.45
N LYS A 145 2.85 -2.55 4.48
CA LYS A 145 2.03 -2.63 3.26
C LYS A 145 1.94 -1.29 2.50
N SER A 146 2.40 -0.22 3.12
CA SER A 146 2.34 1.12 2.58
C SER A 146 3.69 1.50 1.95
N ALA A 147 3.96 0.93 0.78
CA ALA A 147 5.16 1.15 -0.03
C ALA A 147 5.40 2.64 -0.34
N LYS A 148 6.56 3.17 0.01
CA LYS A 148 6.92 4.58 -0.23
C LYS A 148 7.57 4.74 -1.58
N TRP A 149 7.55 5.95 -2.15
CA TRP A 149 8.19 6.22 -3.46
C TRP A 149 7.62 5.33 -4.56
N LEU A 150 6.30 5.12 -4.53
CA LEU A 150 5.59 4.18 -5.38
C LEU A 150 5.86 4.46 -6.86
N THR A 151 6.07 3.41 -7.64
CA THR A 151 6.30 3.49 -9.10
C THR A 151 5.36 2.58 -9.88
N THR A 152 4.92 1.46 -9.29
CA THR A 152 4.01 0.52 -9.96
C THR A 152 2.94 0.00 -9.00
N ILE A 153 1.72 -0.14 -9.52
CA ILE A 153 0.62 -0.94 -8.96
C ILE A 153 0.36 -2.07 -9.96
N GLU A 154 0.79 -3.28 -9.63
CA GLU A 154 0.59 -4.46 -10.46
C GLU A 154 -0.58 -5.29 -9.90
N PHE A 155 -1.65 -5.43 -10.66
CA PHE A 155 -2.72 -6.37 -10.35
C PHE A 155 -2.30 -7.77 -10.81
N THR A 156 -2.43 -8.79 -9.97
CA THR A 156 -1.97 -10.15 -10.31
C THR A 156 -2.89 -11.21 -9.75
N LYS A 157 -2.94 -12.35 -10.44
CA LYS A 157 -3.64 -13.54 -9.96
C LYS A 157 -2.85 -14.29 -8.89
N GLN A 158 -1.51 -14.26 -8.95
CA GLN A 158 -0.67 -15.10 -8.12
C GLN A 158 -0.07 -14.32 -6.96
N TYR A 159 -0.11 -14.93 -5.78
CA TYR A 159 0.62 -14.45 -4.63
C TYR A 159 2.14 -14.58 -4.84
N ARG A 160 2.90 -13.55 -4.46
CA ARG A 160 4.36 -13.61 -4.29
C ARG A 160 4.77 -12.76 -3.10
N ASP A 161 5.80 -13.20 -2.38
CA ASP A 161 6.35 -12.42 -1.28
C ASP A 161 6.97 -11.12 -1.78
N GLY A 162 6.67 -10.02 -1.08
CA GLY A 162 7.46 -8.81 -1.11
C GLY A 162 8.61 -8.87 -0.10
N TYR A 163 9.19 -7.71 0.21
CA TYR A 163 10.40 -7.64 1.04
C TYR A 163 10.19 -8.19 2.45
N TRP A 164 9.20 -7.69 3.19
CA TRP A 164 8.97 -8.13 4.57
C TRP A 164 8.25 -9.48 4.62
N GLU A 165 7.40 -9.77 3.64
CA GLU A 165 6.72 -11.06 3.55
C GLU A 165 7.72 -12.21 3.38
N ALA A 166 8.78 -12.00 2.60
CA ALA A 166 9.91 -12.94 2.47
C ALA A 166 10.67 -13.13 3.80
N MET A 167 10.59 -12.16 4.71
CA MET A 167 11.18 -12.21 6.06
C MET A 167 10.21 -12.73 7.13
N GLY A 168 9.07 -13.31 6.73
CA GLY A 168 8.11 -13.93 7.64
C GLY A 168 7.01 -13.00 8.15
N TYR A 169 6.86 -11.79 7.60
CA TYR A 169 5.71 -10.94 7.89
C TYR A 169 4.46 -11.44 7.15
N HIS A 170 3.29 -11.20 7.74
CA HIS A 170 2.02 -11.75 7.24
C HIS A 170 1.65 -11.25 5.83
N GLU A 171 0.99 -12.11 5.04
CA GLU A 171 0.60 -11.87 3.64
C GLU A 171 -0.38 -10.71 3.50
N ARG A 172 -1.38 -10.63 4.40
CA ARG A 172 -2.36 -9.53 4.46
C ARG A 172 -1.94 -8.35 5.35
N GLY A 173 -1.58 -8.60 6.62
CA GLY A 173 -1.00 -7.56 7.49
C GLY A 173 -2.04 -6.68 8.19
N ASN A 174 -3.23 -7.20 8.50
CA ASN A 174 -4.27 -6.45 9.19
C ASN A 174 -3.88 -6.14 10.65
N ALA A 175 -3.86 -4.84 10.98
CA ALA A 175 -3.43 -4.36 12.28
C ALA A 175 -4.38 -4.72 13.41
N TYR A 176 -5.69 -4.75 13.14
CA TYR A 176 -6.73 -4.92 14.16
C TYR A 176 -6.91 -6.36 14.62
N ILE A 177 -6.44 -7.33 13.83
CA ILE A 177 -6.48 -8.76 14.15
C ILE A 177 -5.08 -9.36 14.31
N GLU A 178 -4.06 -8.51 14.48
CA GLU A 178 -2.69 -8.89 14.80
C GLU A 178 -1.99 -9.82 13.80
N GLU A 179 -2.30 -9.68 12.51
CA GLU A 179 -1.60 -10.37 11.42
C GLU A 179 -0.20 -9.77 11.25
N ARG A 180 0.72 -9.95 12.20
CA ARG A 180 2.09 -9.41 12.16
C ARG A 180 3.03 -10.34 11.41
N PHE A 181 2.96 -11.64 11.70
CA PHE A 181 3.88 -12.65 11.19
C PHE A 181 3.11 -13.84 10.60
N LYS A 182 3.72 -14.50 9.63
CA LYS A 182 3.18 -15.74 9.04
C LYS A 182 3.02 -16.79 10.13
N GLY A 183 1.95 -17.58 10.03
CA GLY A 183 1.66 -18.69 10.95
C GLY A 183 1.20 -18.28 12.35
N ILE A 184 1.04 -16.98 12.64
CA ILE A 184 0.53 -16.47 13.93
C ILE A 184 -0.71 -15.61 13.66
N GLY A 185 -1.92 -16.18 13.83
CA GLY A 185 -3.20 -15.45 13.83
C GLY A 185 -3.67 -14.93 12.46
N GLY A 186 -4.98 -15.02 12.19
CA GLY A 186 -5.64 -14.48 10.98
C GLY A 186 -5.80 -15.49 9.85
N THR A 187 -7.05 -15.73 9.43
CA THR A 187 -7.33 -16.51 8.22
C THR A 187 -7.14 -15.63 6.98
N HIS A 188 -6.02 -15.79 6.29
CA HIS A 188 -6.01 -15.60 4.85
C HIS A 188 -5.29 -16.76 4.16
N MET A 189 -5.92 -17.92 4.23
CA MET A 189 -5.61 -19.04 3.35
C MET A 189 -6.36 -18.80 2.04
N GLY A 190 -5.75 -18.03 1.13
CA GLY A 190 -6.13 -18.07 -0.28
C GLY A 190 -6.22 -19.54 -0.70
N LYS A 191 -7.28 -19.91 -1.42
CA LYS A 191 -7.65 -21.30 -1.72
C LYS A 191 -6.56 -22.03 -2.50
N THR A 192 -5.53 -22.52 -1.83
CA THR A 192 -4.59 -23.48 -2.42
C THR A 192 -5.25 -24.85 -2.33
N ARG A 193 -5.98 -25.24 -3.39
CA ARG A 193 -6.25 -26.66 -3.64
C ARG A 193 -4.89 -27.34 -3.80
N ARG A 194 -4.42 -28.03 -2.75
CA ARG A 194 -3.44 -29.10 -2.91
C ARG A 194 -4.10 -30.17 -3.78
N VAL A 195 -3.74 -30.22 -5.05
CA VAL A 195 -3.83 -31.46 -5.82
C VAL A 195 -2.63 -32.29 -5.37
N ILE A 196 -2.86 -33.16 -4.41
CA ILE A 196 -1.97 -34.29 -4.13
C ILE A 196 -2.30 -35.33 -5.19
N GLY A 197 -1.31 -35.63 -6.03
CA GLY A 197 -1.28 -36.84 -6.86
C GLY A 197 -0.91 -38.07 -6.04
#